data_AF-A0A0A0UU84-F1
#
_entry.id   AF-A0A0A0UU84-F1
#
_cell.length_a   1.000
_cell.length_b   1.000
_cell.length_c   1.000
_cell.angle_alpha   90.00
_cell.angle_beta   90.00
_cell.angle_gamma   90.00
#
_symmetry.space_group_name_H-M   'P 1'
#
loop_
_entity.id
_entity.type
_entity.pdbx_description
1 polymer ?
#
loop_
_entity_poly.entity_id
_entity_poly.type
_entity_poly.pdbx_seq_one_letter_code
_entity_poly.pdbx_strand_id
1 'polypeptide(L)'
;MILKRSNLKIPTKSIQKLIPYEELSTEGTFRNKNKFSKTYKIENLNSIEKFKNLLNKLDYRNSYQLILDSYSNKLDIYFTEIITCKNIKEADKIFELNSSTLKSNFDLAGIKIKCLNLKERLEFLHKFYRYKENEKFNIDEKVIKRESKKLIAPYTLTFYKKHFKMNDIYGKASALRNINSEYNFMSAFNKLKSKRIIISINFKSINSSKILELVEENINLDFKTEAFIPYQFRNSIQDIRKNLIDSISRKENLFLVNCKFINISKDLDALEKDYENMNLILKFNDYRIHELIYEQKQGLNDSLFLGNNDLKINETLTLDELLKLMPF
;
A
#
# COMPACT_ATOMS: atom_id res chain seq x y z
N MET A 1 3.20 -11.68 -35.16
CA MET A 1 3.92 -10.56 -35.80
C MET A 1 5.00 -10.09 -34.86
N ILE A 2 6.24 -10.48 -35.15
CA ILE A 2 7.44 -10.17 -34.37
C ILE A 2 7.63 -8.65 -34.38
N LEU A 3 7.83 -8.05 -33.21
CA LEU A 3 8.09 -6.61 -33.05
C LEU A 3 9.24 -6.16 -33.96
N LYS A 4 8.92 -5.38 -35.01
CA LYS A 4 9.93 -4.62 -35.77
C LYS A 4 10.50 -3.53 -34.84
N ARG A 5 11.82 -3.51 -34.69
CA ARG A 5 12.66 -2.55 -33.93
C ARG A 5 12.61 -1.11 -34.44
N SER A 6 11.48 -0.62 -34.95
CA SER A 6 11.34 0.75 -35.44
C SER A 6 10.64 1.62 -34.38
N ASN A 7 11.45 2.42 -33.67
CA ASN A 7 11.06 3.59 -32.84
C ASN A 7 10.27 3.38 -31.53
N LEU A 8 10.34 2.20 -30.89
CA LEU A 8 9.95 2.11 -29.48
C LEU A 8 10.98 2.87 -28.63
N LYS A 9 10.60 4.02 -28.05
CA LYS A 9 11.42 4.71 -27.05
C LYS A 9 11.72 3.69 -25.95
N ILE A 10 12.99 3.49 -25.60
CA ILE A 10 13.37 2.59 -24.51
C ILE A 10 13.67 3.47 -23.29
N PRO A 11 13.00 3.26 -22.14
CA PRO A 11 13.34 3.96 -20.91
C PRO A 11 14.84 3.82 -20.60
N THR A 12 15.48 4.90 -20.17
CA THR A 12 16.90 4.86 -19.82
C THR A 12 17.15 3.93 -18.62
N LYS A 13 18.39 3.49 -18.43
CA LYS A 13 18.75 2.64 -17.29
C LYS A 13 18.56 3.35 -15.94
N SER A 14 18.70 4.67 -15.89
CA SER A 14 18.45 5.45 -14.68
C SER A 14 16.97 5.40 -14.30
N ILE A 15 16.04 5.57 -15.26
CA ILE A 15 14.61 5.47 -15.00
C ILE A 15 14.19 4.05 -14.63
N GLN A 16 14.73 3.03 -15.29
CA GLN A 16 14.48 1.63 -14.91
C GLN A 16 14.85 1.34 -13.44
N LYS A 17 15.95 1.91 -12.94
CA LYS A 17 16.38 1.75 -11.54
C LYS A 17 15.43 2.39 -10.52
N LEU A 18 14.55 3.31 -10.93
CA LEU A 18 13.55 3.92 -10.05
C LEU A 18 12.40 2.96 -9.72
N ILE A 19 12.19 1.90 -10.52
CA ILE A 19 11.17 0.89 -10.24
C ILE A 19 11.66 -0.04 -9.11
N PRO A 20 10.95 -0.08 -7.96
CA PRO A 20 11.49 -0.57 -6.69
C PRO A 20 11.26 -2.09 -6.48
N TYR A 21 11.80 -2.90 -7.39
CA TYR A 21 12.05 -4.33 -7.16
C TYR A 21 13.41 -4.71 -7.72
N GLU A 22 13.99 -5.79 -7.21
CA GLU A 22 15.31 -6.29 -7.63
C GLU A 22 15.20 -7.58 -8.43
N GLU A 23 14.24 -8.44 -8.08
CA GLU A 23 14.08 -9.77 -8.66
C GLU A 23 12.60 -10.16 -8.72
N LEU A 24 12.29 -11.09 -9.62
CA LEU A 24 10.94 -11.64 -9.80
C LEU A 24 10.99 -13.13 -10.16
N SER A 25 9.98 -13.89 -9.72
CA SER A 25 9.83 -15.32 -10.03
C SER A 25 8.75 -15.56 -11.08
N THR A 26 8.75 -16.75 -11.70
CA THR A 26 7.67 -17.19 -12.62
C THR A 26 6.33 -17.27 -11.93
N GLU A 27 6.34 -17.60 -10.65
CA GLU A 27 5.16 -17.63 -9.80
C GLU A 27 4.59 -16.22 -9.57
N GLY A 28 5.27 -15.18 -10.05
CA GLY A 28 4.84 -13.81 -9.86
C GLY A 28 5.13 -13.30 -8.46
N THR A 29 6.18 -13.78 -7.79
CA THR A 29 6.71 -13.17 -6.57
C THR A 29 7.65 -12.02 -6.94
N PHE A 30 7.60 -10.92 -6.19
CA PHE A 30 8.49 -9.77 -6.38
C PHE A 30 9.36 -9.60 -5.14
N ARG A 31 10.67 -9.41 -5.33
CA ARG A 31 11.64 -9.14 -4.27
C ARG A 31 12.05 -7.67 -4.29
N ASN A 32 12.04 -7.03 -3.13
CA ASN A 32 12.75 -5.78 -2.90
C ASN A 32 13.53 -5.88 -1.59
N LYS A 33 14.86 -5.69 -1.63
CA LYS A 33 15.74 -5.97 -0.48
C LYS A 33 15.48 -7.39 0.05
N ASN A 34 15.10 -7.52 1.33
CA ASN A 34 14.75 -8.76 2.02
C ASN A 34 13.23 -9.03 2.08
N LYS A 35 12.41 -8.16 1.47
CA LYS A 35 10.95 -8.31 1.43
C LYS A 35 10.53 -8.97 0.12
N PHE A 36 9.56 -9.86 0.23
CA PHE A 36 8.97 -10.58 -0.89
C PHE A 36 7.47 -10.38 -0.86
N SER A 37 6.85 -10.21 -2.02
CA SER A 37 5.41 -9.96 -2.10
C SER A 37 4.71 -10.90 -3.07
N LYS A 38 3.48 -11.28 -2.72
CA LYS A 38 2.52 -12.00 -3.56
C LYS A 38 1.18 -11.28 -3.50
N THR A 39 0.55 -11.10 -4.66
CA THR A 39 -0.66 -10.27 -4.79
C THR A 39 -1.83 -11.10 -5.29
N TYR A 40 -2.99 -10.82 -4.73
CA TYR A 40 -4.27 -11.44 -5.04
C TYR A 40 -5.27 -10.33 -5.41
N LYS A 41 -6.04 -10.51 -6.47
CA LYS A 41 -7.16 -9.63 -6.81
C LYS A 41 -8.42 -10.13 -6.11
N ILE A 42 -9.15 -9.24 -5.46
CA ILE A 42 -10.46 -9.54 -4.88
C ILE A 42 -11.50 -9.44 -6.00
N GLU A 43 -12.24 -10.53 -6.25
CA GLU A 43 -13.17 -10.64 -7.37
C GLU A 43 -14.61 -10.28 -7.00
N ASN A 44 -15.01 -10.54 -5.76
CA ASN A 44 -16.29 -10.09 -5.21
C ASN A 44 -16.08 -9.48 -3.83
N LEU A 45 -16.85 -8.41 -3.57
CA LEU A 45 -16.90 -7.74 -2.29
C LEU A 45 -18.19 -8.15 -1.59
N ASN A 46 -18.04 -8.74 -0.42
CA ASN A 46 -19.14 -9.07 0.49
C ASN A 46 -19.02 -8.20 1.77
N SER A 47 -20.02 -8.31 2.66
CA SER A 47 -20.14 -7.60 3.95
C SER A 47 -18.85 -7.53 4.81
N ILE A 48 -18.67 -6.38 5.48
CA ILE A 48 -17.60 -6.02 6.44
C ILE A 48 -17.35 -7.10 7.49
N GLU A 49 -18.42 -7.69 8.03
CA GLU A 49 -18.34 -8.64 9.15
C GLU A 49 -17.49 -9.87 8.80
N LYS A 50 -17.54 -10.30 7.53
CA LYS A 50 -16.76 -11.44 7.06
C LYS A 50 -15.26 -11.11 6.94
N PHE A 51 -14.92 -9.85 6.65
CA PHE A 51 -13.52 -9.42 6.58
C PHE A 51 -12.86 -9.28 7.96
N LYS A 52 -13.64 -8.92 9.00
CA LYS A 52 -13.15 -8.90 10.40
C LYS A 52 -12.56 -10.25 10.80
N ASN A 53 -13.27 -11.34 10.52
CA ASN A 53 -12.83 -12.69 10.81
C ASN A 53 -11.58 -13.10 10.04
N LEU A 54 -11.44 -12.62 8.80
CA LEU A 54 -10.25 -12.85 7.99
C LEU A 54 -9.01 -12.18 8.61
N LEU A 55 -9.09 -10.90 9.00
CA LEU A 55 -7.97 -10.15 9.58
C LEU A 55 -7.40 -10.81 10.84
N ASN A 56 -8.26 -11.39 11.67
CA ASN A 56 -7.85 -12.11 12.89
C ASN A 56 -7.11 -13.43 12.62
N LYS A 57 -7.25 -14.00 11.41
CA LYS A 57 -6.61 -15.26 11.02
C LYS A 57 -5.31 -15.05 10.23
N LEU A 58 -4.93 -13.80 9.96
CA LEU A 58 -3.69 -13.49 9.25
C LEU A 58 -2.47 -13.75 10.15
N ASP A 59 -1.40 -14.28 9.56
CA ASP A 59 -0.12 -14.48 10.26
C ASP A 59 0.48 -13.12 10.65
N TYR A 60 0.66 -12.90 11.96
CA TYR A 60 1.19 -11.66 12.53
C TYR A 60 2.64 -11.38 12.15
N ARG A 61 3.39 -12.39 11.71
CA ARG A 61 4.80 -12.23 11.28
C ARG A 61 4.89 -11.48 9.96
N ASN A 62 3.86 -11.63 9.13
CA ASN A 62 3.78 -11.05 7.80
C ASN A 62 3.25 -9.62 7.86
N SER A 63 3.49 -8.87 6.80
CA SER A 63 2.86 -7.59 6.55
C SER A 63 1.89 -7.74 5.39
N TYR A 64 0.83 -6.95 5.40
CA TYR A 64 -0.20 -7.01 4.39
C TYR A 64 -0.41 -5.61 3.81
N GLN A 65 -0.89 -5.56 2.58
CA GLN A 65 -1.19 -4.32 1.89
C GLN A 65 -2.48 -4.49 1.10
N LEU A 66 -3.44 -3.60 1.34
CA LEU A 66 -4.62 -3.46 0.51
C LEU A 66 -4.43 -2.28 -0.43
N ILE A 67 -4.62 -2.51 -1.73
CA ILE A 67 -4.54 -1.47 -2.75
C ILE A 67 -5.90 -1.31 -3.40
N LEU A 68 -6.41 -0.09 -3.38
CA LEU A 68 -7.63 0.31 -4.04
C LEU A 68 -7.24 1.15 -5.26
N ASP A 69 -7.56 0.66 -6.44
CA ASP A 69 -7.33 1.37 -7.69
C ASP A 69 -8.68 1.82 -8.26
N SER A 70 -8.90 3.14 -8.35
CA SER A 70 -10.10 3.72 -8.95
C SER A 70 -10.06 3.80 -10.48
N TYR A 71 -9.01 3.23 -11.11
CA TYR A 71 -8.84 3.33 -12.55
C TYR A 71 -10.07 2.81 -13.32
N SER A 72 -10.52 3.59 -14.32
CA SER A 72 -11.64 3.27 -15.24
C SER A 72 -13.05 3.24 -14.63
N ASN A 73 -13.32 4.00 -13.56
CA ASN A 73 -14.61 4.05 -12.84
C ASN A 73 -15.03 2.71 -12.19
N LYS A 74 -14.21 1.67 -12.31
CA LYS A 74 -14.36 0.40 -11.60
C LYS A 74 -13.34 0.36 -10.48
N LEU A 75 -13.79 0.02 -9.28
CA LEU A 75 -12.90 -0.20 -8.15
C LEU A 75 -12.29 -1.60 -8.24
N ASP A 76 -11.01 -1.68 -8.52
CA ASP A 76 -10.25 -2.92 -8.36
C ASP A 76 -9.55 -2.90 -6.99
N ILE A 77 -9.63 -4.02 -6.27
CA ILE A 77 -8.99 -4.18 -4.96
C ILE A 77 -8.00 -5.33 -5.02
N TYR A 78 -6.80 -5.06 -4.54
CA TYR A 78 -5.71 -6.02 -4.49
C TYR A 78 -5.25 -6.21 -3.05
N PHE A 79 -5.16 -7.46 -2.63
CA PHE A 79 -4.57 -7.86 -1.36
C PHE A 79 -3.17 -8.41 -1.61
N THR A 80 -2.17 -7.84 -0.96
CA THR A 80 -0.77 -8.26 -1.10
C THR A 80 -0.25 -8.74 0.24
N GLU A 81 0.25 -9.98 0.26
CA GLU A 81 0.99 -10.53 1.38
C GLU A 81 2.48 -10.22 1.18
N ILE A 82 3.14 -9.78 2.24
CA ILE A 82 4.55 -9.38 2.26
C ILE A 82 5.26 -10.17 3.38
N ILE A 83 6.28 -10.93 3.00
CA ILE A 83 7.08 -11.74 3.92
C ILE A 83 8.55 -11.30 3.88
N THR A 84 9.29 -11.61 4.94
CA THR A 84 10.74 -11.44 5.00
C THR A 84 11.39 -12.82 5.02
N CYS A 85 12.25 -13.12 4.05
CA CYS A 85 12.99 -14.38 3.99
C CYS A 85 14.34 -14.17 3.27
N LYS A 86 15.11 -15.24 3.02
CA LYS A 86 16.48 -15.10 2.51
C LYS A 86 16.54 -14.92 1.00
N ASN A 87 15.69 -15.63 0.26
CA ASN A 87 15.76 -15.68 -1.20
C ASN A 87 14.40 -16.00 -1.83
N ILE A 88 14.28 -15.77 -3.14
CA ILE A 88 13.01 -15.88 -3.85
C ILE A 88 12.46 -17.31 -3.91
N LYS A 89 13.32 -18.32 -3.92
CA LYS A 89 12.90 -19.73 -3.93
C LYS A 89 12.25 -20.13 -2.61
N GLU A 90 12.80 -19.65 -1.49
CA GLU A 90 12.20 -19.81 -0.18
C GLU A 90 10.86 -19.06 -0.09
N ALA A 91 10.82 -17.83 -0.61
CA ALA A 91 9.59 -17.03 -0.66
C ALA A 91 8.48 -17.74 -1.43
N ASP A 92 8.77 -18.28 -2.62
CA ASP A 92 7.80 -18.99 -3.46
C ASP A 92 7.19 -20.19 -2.70
N LYS A 93 8.01 -20.98 -1.97
CA LYS A 93 7.52 -22.09 -1.15
C LYS A 93 6.61 -21.61 -0.01
N ILE A 94 6.99 -20.54 0.68
CA ILE A 94 6.17 -19.97 1.77
C ILE A 94 4.84 -19.46 1.21
N PHE A 95 4.86 -18.76 0.08
CA PHE A 95 3.64 -18.28 -0.55
C PHE A 95 2.75 -19.41 -1.06
N GLU A 96 3.31 -20.50 -1.58
CA GLU A 96 2.55 -21.67 -1.99
C GLU A 96 1.80 -22.28 -0.80
N LEU A 97 2.50 -22.49 0.33
CA LEU A 97 1.90 -22.97 1.58
C LEU A 97 0.81 -22.02 2.09
N ASN A 98 1.14 -20.73 2.18
CA ASN A 98 0.21 -19.70 2.68
C ASN A 98 -1.00 -19.53 1.76
N SER A 99 -0.83 -19.66 0.43
CA SER A 99 -1.90 -19.41 -0.54
C SER A 99 -3.13 -20.29 -0.34
N SER A 100 -2.93 -21.56 0.03
CA SER A 100 -4.01 -22.51 0.30
C SER A 100 -4.81 -22.09 1.55
N THR A 101 -4.11 -21.76 2.63
CA THR A 101 -4.69 -21.29 3.89
C THR A 101 -5.38 -19.94 3.72
N LEU A 102 -4.74 -19.03 3.00
CA LEU A 102 -5.27 -17.70 2.68
C LEU A 102 -6.55 -17.85 1.87
N LYS A 103 -6.53 -18.63 0.78
CA LYS A 103 -7.71 -18.88 -0.06
C LYS A 103 -8.86 -19.47 0.75
N SER A 104 -8.60 -20.47 1.59
CA SER A 104 -9.61 -21.05 2.48
C SER A 104 -10.21 -20.00 3.44
N ASN A 105 -9.37 -19.16 4.05
CA ASN A 105 -9.85 -18.09 4.94
C ASN A 105 -10.71 -17.06 4.21
N PHE A 106 -10.33 -16.69 3.00
CA PHE A 106 -11.09 -15.79 2.13
C PHE A 106 -12.41 -16.43 1.67
N ASP A 107 -12.39 -17.71 1.27
CA ASP A 107 -13.58 -18.48 0.87
C ASP A 107 -14.58 -18.63 2.04
N LEU A 108 -14.09 -18.87 3.27
CA LEU A 108 -14.92 -18.87 4.50
C LEU A 108 -15.53 -17.49 4.79
N ALA A 109 -14.81 -16.42 4.46
CA ALA A 109 -15.34 -15.05 4.47
C ALA A 109 -16.25 -14.75 3.26
N GLY A 110 -16.48 -15.72 2.36
CA GLY A 110 -17.24 -15.57 1.13
C GLY A 110 -16.58 -14.64 0.09
N ILE A 111 -15.32 -14.26 0.29
CA ILE A 111 -14.57 -13.36 -0.59
C ILE A 111 -13.75 -14.23 -1.53
N LYS A 112 -14.00 -14.14 -2.82
CA LYS A 112 -13.21 -14.83 -3.85
C LYS A 112 -11.99 -13.98 -4.17
N ILE A 113 -10.84 -14.65 -4.15
CA ILE A 113 -9.57 -14.08 -4.55
C ILE A 113 -8.96 -14.87 -5.70
N LYS A 114 -8.33 -14.13 -6.62
CA LYS A 114 -7.51 -14.70 -7.68
C LYS A 114 -6.07 -14.30 -7.45
N CYS A 115 -5.18 -15.29 -7.32
CA CYS A 115 -3.74 -15.03 -7.28
C CYS A 115 -3.28 -14.46 -8.63
N LEU A 116 -2.58 -13.33 -8.59
CA LEU A 116 -2.06 -12.71 -9.81
C LEU A 116 -0.75 -13.37 -10.21
N ASN A 117 -0.68 -13.80 -11.46
CA ASN A 117 0.56 -14.30 -12.03
C ASN A 117 1.53 -13.15 -12.38
N LEU A 118 2.76 -13.49 -12.75
CA LEU A 118 3.79 -12.51 -13.11
C LEU A 118 3.34 -11.53 -14.20
N LYS A 119 2.67 -12.04 -15.24
CA LYS A 119 2.20 -11.23 -16.36
C LYS A 119 1.15 -10.22 -15.92
N GLU A 120 0.16 -10.65 -15.13
CA GLU A 120 -0.92 -9.79 -14.61
C GLU A 120 -0.38 -8.70 -13.68
N ARG A 121 0.58 -9.04 -12.81
CA ARG A 121 1.24 -8.04 -11.94
C ARG A 121 2.03 -7.02 -12.75
N LEU A 122 2.76 -7.45 -13.77
CA LEU A 122 3.50 -6.54 -14.65
C LEU A 122 2.58 -5.70 -15.53
N GLU A 123 1.46 -6.26 -15.98
CA GLU A 123 0.45 -5.53 -16.76
C GLU A 123 -0.15 -4.37 -15.96
N PHE A 124 -0.48 -4.60 -14.69
CA PHE A 124 -0.90 -3.51 -13.80
C PHE A 124 0.18 -2.43 -13.67
N LEU A 125 1.43 -2.81 -13.40
CA LEU A 125 2.53 -1.86 -13.26
C LEU A 125 2.75 -1.09 -14.57
N HIS A 126 2.63 -1.76 -15.71
CA HIS A 126 2.69 -1.13 -17.02
C HIS A 126 1.55 -0.13 -17.21
N LYS A 127 0.29 -0.50 -16.94
CA LYS A 127 -0.87 0.41 -16.98
C LYS A 127 -0.73 1.61 -16.04
N PHE A 128 -0.05 1.40 -14.91
CA PHE A 128 0.24 2.46 -13.97
C PHE A 128 1.32 3.42 -14.50
N TYR A 129 2.52 2.90 -14.78
CA TYR A 129 3.70 3.68 -15.12
C TYR A 129 3.68 4.22 -16.56
N ARG A 130 3.09 3.48 -17.51
CA ARG A 130 2.95 3.87 -18.92
C ARG A 130 1.53 4.33 -19.26
N TYR A 131 0.99 5.18 -18.39
CA TYR A 131 -0.33 5.73 -18.52
C TYR A 131 -0.64 6.25 -19.94
N LYS A 132 -1.82 5.88 -20.48
CA LYS A 132 -2.32 6.18 -21.84
C LYS A 132 -1.62 5.47 -23.01
N GLU A 133 -0.64 4.59 -22.78
CA GLU A 133 -0.23 3.67 -23.84
C GLU A 133 -1.36 2.64 -24.05
N ASN A 134 -2.01 2.67 -25.21
CA ASN A 134 -3.00 1.68 -25.64
C ASN A 134 -2.34 0.36 -26.11
N GLU A 135 -1.03 0.22 -25.91
CA GLU A 135 -0.31 -0.99 -26.28
C GLU A 135 -0.80 -2.15 -25.41
N LYS A 136 -1.30 -3.20 -26.06
CA LYS A 136 -1.61 -4.45 -25.37
C LYS A 136 -0.32 -4.96 -24.76
N PHE A 137 -0.35 -5.28 -23.47
CA PHE A 137 0.74 -5.96 -22.77
C PHE A 137 0.85 -7.42 -23.25
N ASN A 138 1.31 -7.61 -24.49
CA ASN A 138 1.47 -8.90 -25.13
C ASN A 138 2.95 -9.21 -25.28
N ILE A 139 3.52 -9.83 -24.25
CA ILE A 139 4.96 -10.02 -24.15
C ILE A 139 5.25 -11.46 -23.74
N ASP A 140 6.18 -12.09 -24.46
CA ASP A 140 6.66 -13.43 -24.17
C ASP A 140 7.29 -13.53 -22.78
N GLU A 141 7.04 -14.63 -22.07
CA GLU A 141 7.57 -14.90 -20.72
C GLU A 141 9.11 -14.85 -20.65
N LYS A 142 9.78 -15.24 -21.74
CA LYS A 142 11.24 -15.18 -21.86
C LYS A 142 11.77 -13.74 -21.84
N VAL A 143 11.01 -12.78 -22.38
CA VAL A 143 11.37 -11.36 -22.41
C VAL A 143 11.11 -10.73 -21.05
N ILE A 144 10.02 -11.11 -20.39
CA ILE A 144 9.65 -10.64 -19.05
C ILE A 144 10.79 -10.84 -18.04
N LYS A 145 11.41 -12.02 -17.99
CA LYS A 145 12.49 -12.30 -17.00
C LYS A 145 13.72 -11.39 -17.15
N ARG A 146 14.05 -10.97 -18.38
CA ARG A 146 15.29 -10.20 -18.66
C ARG A 146 15.04 -8.70 -18.72
N GLU A 147 13.85 -8.30 -19.14
CA GLU A 147 13.57 -6.93 -19.55
C GLU A 147 12.33 -6.33 -18.88
N SER A 148 11.74 -6.98 -17.87
CA SER A 148 10.56 -6.49 -17.11
C SER A 148 10.59 -4.99 -16.80
N LYS A 149 11.72 -4.46 -16.31
CA LYS A 149 11.87 -3.03 -16.04
C LYS A 149 11.80 -2.15 -17.29
N LYS A 150 12.32 -2.59 -18.44
CA LYS A 150 12.17 -1.86 -19.70
C LYS A 150 10.70 -1.80 -20.14
N LEU A 151 9.96 -2.87 -19.88
CA LEU A 151 8.56 -3.02 -20.30
C LEU A 151 7.63 -2.13 -19.48
N ILE A 152 7.88 -1.98 -18.17
CA ILE A 152 6.99 -1.24 -17.27
C ILE A 152 7.44 0.20 -17.01
N ALA A 153 8.74 0.49 -17.05
CA ALA A 153 9.22 1.81 -16.65
C ALA A 153 8.67 2.89 -17.59
N PRO A 154 8.34 4.09 -17.05
CA PRO A 154 7.99 5.24 -17.87
C PRO A 154 9.21 5.71 -18.67
N TYR A 155 9.00 6.55 -19.69
CA TYR A 155 10.11 7.19 -20.41
C TYR A 155 10.80 8.25 -19.57
N THR A 156 10.03 8.99 -18.77
CA THR A 156 10.53 9.99 -17.83
C THR A 156 9.86 9.79 -16.47
N LEU A 157 10.65 9.95 -15.41
CA LEU A 157 10.15 9.96 -14.04
C LEU A 157 11.03 10.89 -13.21
N THR A 158 10.47 12.01 -12.80
CA THR A 158 11.15 13.07 -12.05
C THR A 158 10.39 13.35 -10.77
N PHE A 159 11.10 13.38 -9.64
CA PHE A 159 10.52 13.70 -8.34
C PHE A 159 10.85 15.14 -7.98
N TYR A 160 9.81 15.90 -7.64
CA TYR A 160 9.91 17.25 -7.12
C TYR A 160 9.57 17.23 -5.62
N LYS A 161 9.70 18.39 -4.97
CA LYS A 161 9.40 18.53 -3.54
C LYS A 161 7.99 18.08 -3.15
N LYS A 162 6.98 18.37 -3.99
CA LYS A 162 5.55 18.21 -3.65
C LYS A 162 4.79 17.28 -4.59
N HIS A 163 5.39 16.92 -5.71
CA HIS A 163 4.76 16.08 -6.73
C HIS A 163 5.85 15.30 -7.48
N PHE A 164 5.45 14.40 -8.35
CA PHE A 164 6.31 13.77 -9.33
C PHE A 164 5.70 13.90 -10.72
N LYS A 165 6.54 13.88 -11.75
CA LYS A 165 6.11 13.85 -13.14
C LYS A 165 6.55 12.54 -13.76
N MET A 166 5.62 11.85 -14.39
CA MET A 166 5.83 10.57 -15.04
C MET A 166 5.31 10.67 -16.47
N ASN A 167 6.20 10.61 -17.47
CA ASN A 167 5.86 10.99 -18.84
C ASN A 167 5.19 12.39 -18.87
N ASP A 168 3.95 12.45 -19.35
CA ASP A 168 3.13 13.66 -19.46
C ASP A 168 2.02 13.74 -18.39
N ILE A 169 2.16 13.00 -17.29
CA ILE A 169 1.25 13.10 -16.14
C ILE A 169 1.98 13.50 -14.87
N TYR A 170 1.22 14.16 -14.01
CA TYR A 170 1.65 14.60 -12.70
C TYR A 170 0.99 13.70 -11.65
N GLY A 171 1.74 13.36 -10.62
CA GLY A 171 1.21 12.66 -9.46
C GLY A 171 1.66 13.28 -8.15
N LYS A 172 0.84 13.12 -7.12
CA LYS A 172 1.11 13.60 -5.77
C LYS A 172 0.86 12.49 -4.77
N ALA A 173 1.82 12.30 -3.87
CA ALA A 173 1.73 11.37 -2.77
C ALA A 173 1.40 12.10 -1.46
N SER A 174 0.44 11.56 -0.73
CA SER A 174 0.05 12.00 0.61
C SER A 174 -0.23 10.80 1.51
N ALA A 175 -0.20 10.99 2.82
CA ALA A 175 -0.45 9.93 3.79
C ALA A 175 -1.42 10.39 4.89
N LEU A 176 -2.19 9.43 5.40
CA LEU A 176 -3.06 9.60 6.56
C LEU A 176 -2.20 9.71 7.82
N ARG A 177 -2.57 10.59 8.75
CA ARG A 177 -1.85 10.82 10.02
C ARG A 177 -2.74 10.82 11.25
N ASN A 178 -4.05 10.94 11.07
CA ASN A 178 -4.96 10.84 12.20
C ASN A 178 -6.23 10.12 11.74
N ILE A 179 -6.58 9.08 12.50
CA ILE A 179 -7.66 8.14 12.23
C ILE A 179 -8.62 8.16 13.43
N ASN A 180 -8.99 9.35 13.89
CA ASN A 180 -10.02 9.52 14.92
C ASN A 180 -11.45 9.52 14.33
N SER A 181 -11.61 9.13 13.06
CA SER A 181 -12.91 9.17 12.41
C SER A 181 -13.85 8.11 12.99
N GLU A 182 -15.06 8.54 13.34
CA GLU A 182 -16.18 7.64 13.63
C GLU A 182 -16.82 7.08 12.36
N TYR A 183 -16.55 7.70 11.21
CA TYR A 183 -17.15 7.36 9.92
C TYR A 183 -16.40 6.26 9.20
N ASN A 184 -17.12 5.53 8.33
CA ASN A 184 -16.51 4.59 7.39
C ASN A 184 -15.88 5.37 6.23
N PHE A 185 -14.61 5.08 5.93
CA PHE A 185 -13.81 5.68 4.87
C PHE A 185 -14.48 5.58 3.48
N MET A 186 -15.36 4.60 3.27
CA MET A 186 -16.06 4.39 2.01
C MET A 186 -16.95 5.54 1.56
N SER A 187 -17.54 6.29 2.49
CA SER A 187 -18.33 7.48 2.15
C SER A 187 -17.46 8.57 1.50
N ALA A 188 -16.28 8.80 2.06
CA ALA A 188 -15.27 9.70 1.51
C ALA A 188 -14.74 9.15 0.19
N PHE A 189 -14.39 7.86 0.15
CA PHE A 189 -13.81 7.24 -1.03
C PHE A 189 -14.73 7.28 -2.25
N ASN A 190 -16.04 7.05 -2.09
CA ASN A 190 -16.99 7.14 -3.20
C ASN A 190 -16.97 8.52 -3.88
N LYS A 191 -16.73 9.60 -3.13
CA LYS A 191 -16.57 10.95 -3.69
C LYS A 191 -15.24 11.10 -4.45
N LEU A 192 -14.20 10.36 -4.04
CA LEU A 192 -12.87 10.36 -4.66
C LEU A 192 -12.79 9.50 -5.94
N LYS A 193 -13.62 8.46 -6.10
CA LYS A 193 -13.59 7.50 -7.22
C LYS A 193 -13.71 8.14 -8.62
N SER A 194 -14.26 9.34 -8.72
CA SER A 194 -14.36 10.10 -9.99
C SER A 194 -12.99 10.55 -10.53
N LYS A 195 -11.92 10.44 -9.73
CA LYS A 195 -10.55 10.81 -10.06
C LYS A 195 -9.64 9.58 -10.05
N ARG A 196 -8.53 9.62 -10.79
CA ARG A 196 -7.53 8.54 -10.75
C ARG A 196 -6.73 8.67 -9.45
N ILE A 197 -7.09 7.84 -8.49
CA ILE A 197 -6.46 7.76 -7.18
C ILE A 197 -6.12 6.30 -6.89
N ILE A 198 -4.92 6.08 -6.35
CA ILE A 198 -4.55 4.81 -5.73
C ILE A 198 -4.47 5.03 -4.24
N ILE A 199 -5.13 4.16 -3.49
CA ILE A 199 -5.05 4.14 -2.03
C ILE A 199 -4.35 2.86 -1.63
N SER A 200 -3.35 2.98 -0.78
CA SER A 200 -2.56 1.87 -0.28
C SER A 200 -2.61 1.84 1.25
N ILE A 201 -3.22 0.80 1.81
CA ILE A 201 -3.32 0.56 3.25
C ILE A 201 -2.39 -0.59 3.58
N ASN A 202 -1.22 -0.28 4.13
CA ASN A 202 -0.29 -1.28 4.64
C ASN A 202 -0.60 -1.51 6.11
N PHE A 203 -0.68 -2.77 6.54
CA PHE A 203 -0.94 -3.10 7.93
C PHE A 203 -0.17 -4.33 8.38
N LYS A 204 0.15 -4.37 9.67
CA LYS A 204 0.80 -5.51 10.33
C LYS A 204 0.25 -5.67 11.73
N SER A 205 -0.20 -6.87 12.07
CA SER A 205 -0.62 -7.19 13.44
C SER A 205 0.57 -7.10 14.40
N ILE A 206 0.36 -6.47 15.55
CA ILE A 206 1.32 -6.40 16.64
C ILE A 206 1.08 -7.62 17.53
N ASN A 207 2.13 -8.41 17.75
CA ASN A 207 2.04 -9.52 18.70
C ASN A 207 1.87 -8.96 20.12
N SER A 208 0.87 -9.45 20.86
CA SER A 208 0.53 -9.02 22.22
C SER A 208 1.71 -9.04 23.19
N SER A 209 2.68 -9.96 23.04
CA SER A 209 3.90 -9.99 23.87
C SER A 209 4.89 -8.86 23.56
N LYS A 210 4.94 -8.37 22.32
CA LYS A 210 5.77 -7.22 21.91
C LYS A 210 5.15 -5.88 22.25
N ILE A 211 3.85 -5.82 22.55
CA ILE A 211 3.20 -4.56 22.92
C ILE A 211 3.74 -4.08 24.27
N LEU A 212 3.99 -5.00 25.20
CA LEU A 212 4.64 -4.69 26.48
C LEU A 212 6.07 -4.16 26.28
N GLU A 213 6.88 -4.81 25.45
CA GLU A 213 8.24 -4.34 25.11
C GLU A 213 8.23 -2.97 24.42
N LEU A 214 7.32 -2.73 23.45
CA LEU A 214 7.20 -1.43 22.77
C LEU A 214 6.74 -0.32 23.73
N VAL A 215 5.86 -0.65 24.69
CA VAL A 215 5.46 0.28 25.74
C VAL A 215 6.64 0.57 26.66
N GLU A 216 7.39 -0.45 27.09
CA GLU A 216 8.58 -0.33 27.94
C GLU A 216 9.78 0.38 27.27
N GLU A 217 9.99 0.19 25.96
CA GLU A 217 11.03 0.89 25.20
C GLU A 217 10.70 2.37 25.00
N ASN A 218 9.43 2.71 24.71
CA ASN A 218 8.99 4.11 24.67
C ASN A 218 9.04 4.76 26.06
N ILE A 219 8.77 4.00 27.14
CA ILE A 219 8.96 4.44 28.52
C ILE A 219 10.44 4.78 28.81
N ASN A 220 11.38 3.93 28.38
CA ASN A 220 12.81 4.12 28.64
C ASN A 220 13.46 5.24 27.80
N LEU A 221 12.93 5.55 26.62
CA LEU A 221 13.35 6.71 25.83
C LEU A 221 12.92 8.03 26.49
N ASP A 222 11.71 8.07 27.07
CA ASP A 222 11.18 9.27 27.74
C ASP A 222 11.96 9.62 29.02
N PHE A 223 12.43 8.63 29.79
CA PHE A 223 13.21 8.90 31.01
C PHE A 223 14.60 9.50 30.77
N LYS A 224 15.13 9.44 29.54
CA LYS A 224 16.41 10.11 29.19
C LYS A 224 16.22 11.50 28.59
N THR A 225 15.00 11.91 28.23
CA THR A 225 14.72 13.18 27.55
C THR A 225 13.53 13.94 28.13
N GLU A 226 13.34 13.91 29.45
CA GLU A 226 12.29 14.68 30.15
C GLU A 226 12.41 16.22 30.02
N ALA A 227 13.41 16.75 29.31
CA ALA A 227 13.65 18.18 29.22
C ALA A 227 12.75 18.95 28.22
N PHE A 228 11.99 18.32 27.32
CA PHE A 228 11.36 19.08 26.22
C PHE A 228 10.03 18.55 25.64
N ILE A 229 9.10 18.05 26.47
CA ILE A 229 7.72 17.77 26.03
C ILE A 229 6.77 18.82 26.64
N PRO A 230 6.18 19.72 25.83
CA PRO A 230 5.18 20.69 26.30
C PRO A 230 4.01 19.99 27.00
N TYR A 231 3.57 20.55 28.13
CA TYR A 231 2.54 19.99 29.01
C TYR A 231 1.27 19.52 28.27
N GLN A 232 0.89 20.24 27.20
CA GLN A 232 -0.27 19.97 26.37
C GLN A 232 -0.24 18.58 25.69
N PHE A 233 0.95 18.08 25.35
CA PHE A 233 1.14 16.78 24.71
C PHE A 233 1.33 15.64 25.72
N ARG A 234 1.59 15.95 26.99
CA ARG A 234 1.75 14.92 28.04
C ARG A 234 0.43 14.20 28.28
N ASN A 235 -0.69 14.92 28.31
CA ASN A 235 -2.02 14.34 28.49
C ASN A 235 -2.42 13.46 27.29
N SER A 236 -2.17 13.89 26.06
CA SER A 236 -2.47 13.08 24.87
C SER A 236 -1.61 11.81 24.81
N ILE A 237 -0.35 11.88 25.23
CA ILE A 237 0.52 10.70 25.34
C ILE A 237 -0.01 9.76 26.44
N GLN A 238 -0.47 10.29 27.57
CA GLN A 238 -1.02 9.50 28.67
C GLN A 238 -2.35 8.84 28.28
N ASP A 239 -3.19 9.51 27.50
CA ASP A 239 -4.44 8.95 26.96
C ASP A 239 -4.17 7.86 25.92
N ILE A 240 -3.22 8.08 25.00
CA ILE A 240 -2.76 7.04 24.06
C ILE A 240 -2.22 5.83 24.83
N ARG A 241 -1.45 6.05 25.90
CA ARG A 241 -0.92 4.97 26.76
C ARG A 241 -2.03 4.21 27.45
N LYS A 242 -3.01 4.90 28.05
CA LYS A 242 -4.15 4.27 28.71
C LYS A 242 -4.96 3.44 27.71
N ASN A 243 -5.24 3.99 26.52
CA ASN A 243 -5.97 3.27 25.48
C ASN A 243 -5.21 2.04 24.99
N LEU A 244 -3.88 2.12 24.84
CA LEU A 244 -3.04 0.98 24.48
C LEU A 244 -3.06 -0.09 25.58
N ILE A 245 -2.91 0.29 26.86
CA ILE A 245 -2.96 -0.63 28.01
C ILE A 245 -4.33 -1.27 28.15
N ASP A 246 -5.42 -0.51 27.96
CA ASP A 246 -6.79 -1.02 28.01
C ASP A 246 -7.04 -2.02 26.86
N SER A 247 -6.56 -1.72 25.65
CA SER A 247 -6.66 -2.62 24.48
C SER A 247 -5.88 -3.92 24.70
N ILE A 248 -4.67 -3.85 25.28
CA ILE A 248 -3.86 -5.02 25.66
C ILE A 248 -4.60 -5.86 26.70
N SER A 249 -5.17 -5.20 27.73
CA SER A 249 -5.91 -5.85 28.82
C SER A 249 -7.14 -6.61 28.30
N ARG A 250 -7.79 -6.08 27.25
CA ARG A 250 -8.92 -6.72 26.55
C ARG A 250 -8.50 -7.76 25.50
N LYS A 251 -7.19 -8.00 25.31
CA LYS A 251 -6.63 -8.87 24.25
C LYS A 251 -7.09 -8.46 22.84
N GLU A 252 -7.28 -7.17 22.61
CA GLU A 252 -7.62 -6.68 21.27
C GLU A 252 -6.39 -6.75 20.36
N ASN A 253 -6.59 -7.22 19.13
CA ASN A 253 -5.54 -7.22 18.11
C ASN A 253 -5.24 -5.77 17.70
N LEU A 254 -4.02 -5.31 17.97
CA LEU A 254 -3.52 -4.03 17.49
C LEU A 254 -2.76 -4.21 16.17
N PHE A 255 -2.79 -3.18 15.33
CA PHE A 255 -2.18 -3.16 14.01
C PHE A 255 -1.37 -1.88 13.83
N LEU A 256 -0.15 -2.01 13.31
CA LEU A 256 0.58 -0.88 12.73
C LEU A 256 0.06 -0.65 11.32
N VAL A 257 -0.40 0.56 11.02
CA VAL A 257 -1.11 0.89 9.78
C VAL A 257 -0.51 2.13 9.12
N ASN A 258 -0.30 2.06 7.81
CA ASN A 258 0.12 3.18 6.97
C ASN A 258 -0.83 3.29 5.77
N CYS A 259 -1.61 4.36 5.70
CA CYS A 259 -2.52 4.64 4.60
C CYS A 259 -1.98 5.78 3.73
N LYS A 260 -1.76 5.51 2.43
CA LYS A 260 -1.20 6.43 1.44
C LYS A 260 -2.17 6.64 0.29
N PHE A 261 -2.09 7.82 -0.30
CA PHE A 261 -2.87 8.25 -1.45
C PHE A 261 -1.92 8.72 -2.56
N ILE A 262 -2.13 8.23 -3.77
CA ILE A 262 -1.46 8.69 -4.98
C ILE A 262 -2.52 9.26 -5.91
N ASN A 263 -2.57 10.59 -6.01
CA ASN A 263 -3.42 11.32 -6.95
C ASN A 263 -2.67 11.46 -8.27
N ILE A 264 -3.35 11.27 -9.41
CA ILE A 264 -2.75 11.41 -10.74
C ILE A 264 -3.62 12.30 -11.61
N SER A 265 -3.00 13.28 -12.27
CA SER A 265 -3.67 14.18 -13.21
C SER A 265 -2.82 14.49 -14.44
N LYS A 266 -3.45 15.09 -15.46
CA LYS A 266 -2.83 15.43 -16.75
C LYS A 266 -1.94 16.68 -16.66
N ASP A 267 -2.25 17.57 -15.74
CA ASP A 267 -1.54 18.82 -15.51
C ASP A 267 -1.44 19.12 -14.01
N LEU A 268 -0.53 20.02 -13.66
CA LEU A 268 -0.19 20.30 -12.27
C LEU A 268 -1.33 21.04 -11.54
N ASP A 269 -2.00 21.97 -12.21
CA ASP A 269 -3.09 22.75 -11.60
C ASP A 269 -4.30 21.86 -11.28
N ALA A 270 -4.66 20.96 -12.19
CA ALA A 270 -5.69 19.96 -11.95
C ALA A 270 -5.29 18.99 -10.83
N LEU A 271 -4.01 18.61 -10.73
CA LEU A 271 -3.52 17.77 -9.63
C LEU A 271 -3.66 18.46 -8.27
N GLU A 272 -3.27 19.74 -8.17
CA GLU A 272 -3.42 20.51 -6.94
C GLU A 272 -4.89 20.66 -6.54
N LYS A 273 -5.76 21.00 -7.50
CA LYS A 273 -7.21 21.09 -7.26
C LYS A 273 -7.80 19.75 -6.82
N ASP A 274 -7.40 18.65 -7.45
CA ASP A 274 -7.89 17.31 -7.08
C ASP A 274 -7.40 16.91 -5.68
N TYR A 275 -6.17 17.28 -5.30
CA TYR A 275 -5.63 17.07 -3.96
C TYR A 275 -6.35 17.91 -2.90
N GLU A 276 -6.58 19.21 -3.15
CA GLU A 276 -7.29 20.08 -2.22
C GLU A 276 -8.72 19.60 -1.98
N ASN A 277 -9.43 19.21 -3.04
CA ASN A 277 -10.77 18.62 -2.93
C ASN A 277 -10.75 17.34 -2.10
N MET A 278 -9.77 16.45 -2.34
CA MET A 278 -9.61 15.24 -1.54
C MET A 278 -9.36 15.57 -0.07
N ASN A 279 -8.48 16.52 0.22
CA ASN A 279 -8.16 16.95 1.57
C ASN A 279 -9.41 17.50 2.29
N LEU A 280 -10.24 18.28 1.60
CA LEU A 280 -11.52 18.78 2.14
C LEU A 280 -12.51 17.65 2.42
N ILE A 281 -12.68 16.71 1.48
CA ILE A 281 -13.56 15.53 1.67
C ILE A 281 -13.11 14.71 2.87
N LEU A 282 -11.81 14.43 2.98
CA LEU A 282 -11.27 13.65 4.09
C LEU A 282 -11.42 14.40 5.42
N LYS A 283 -11.10 15.69 5.45
CA LYS A 283 -11.27 16.54 6.63
C LYS A 283 -12.73 16.61 7.10
N PHE A 284 -13.69 16.64 6.19
CA PHE A 284 -15.12 16.64 6.52
C PHE A 284 -15.57 15.31 7.16
N ASN A 285 -14.88 14.20 6.87
CA ASN A 285 -15.13 12.90 7.48
C ASN A 285 -14.11 12.62 8.61
N ASP A 286 -13.54 13.65 9.22
CA ASP A 286 -12.57 13.58 10.33
C ASP A 286 -11.28 12.81 10.07
N TYR A 287 -10.93 12.61 8.79
CA TYR A 287 -9.62 12.10 8.38
C TYR A 287 -8.65 13.25 8.16
N ARG A 288 -7.40 13.08 8.60
CA ARG A 288 -6.33 14.05 8.35
C ARG A 288 -5.22 13.44 7.51
N ILE A 289 -4.95 14.07 6.38
CA ILE A 289 -3.83 13.73 5.51
C ILE A 289 -2.77 14.82 5.55
N HIS A 290 -1.55 14.44 5.19
CA HIS A 290 -0.46 15.36 4.94
C HIS A 290 0.23 15.01 3.62
N GLU A 291 0.77 16.03 2.98
CA GLU A 291 1.58 15.89 1.79
C GLU A 291 2.93 15.26 2.16
N LEU A 292 3.40 14.29 1.35
CA LEU A 292 4.71 13.66 1.53
C LEU A 292 5.80 14.54 0.91
N ILE A 293 6.08 15.68 1.54
CA ILE A 293 7.05 16.68 1.07
C ILE A 293 8.46 16.06 1.10
N TYR A 294 9.17 16.12 -0.03
CA TYR A 294 10.47 15.47 -0.28
C TYR A 294 10.44 13.92 -0.25
N GLU A 295 9.28 13.31 0.01
CA GLU A 295 9.11 11.86 0.12
C GLU A 295 8.23 11.27 -1.00
N GLN A 296 8.02 12.02 -2.08
CA GLN A 296 7.20 11.61 -3.23
C GLN A 296 7.65 10.27 -3.84
N LYS A 297 8.96 10.01 -3.86
CA LYS A 297 9.52 8.74 -4.35
C LYS A 297 9.15 7.58 -3.45
N GLN A 298 9.33 7.73 -2.15
CA GLN A 298 8.99 6.74 -1.14
C GLN A 298 7.48 6.49 -1.15
N GLY A 299 6.68 7.56 -1.15
CA GLY A 299 5.22 7.49 -1.24
C GLY A 299 4.74 6.69 -2.45
N LEU A 300 5.26 6.96 -3.65
CA LEU A 300 4.94 6.21 -4.85
C LEU A 300 5.36 4.74 -4.74
N ASN A 301 6.60 4.50 -4.34
CA ASN A 301 7.19 3.16 -4.29
C ASN A 301 6.49 2.24 -3.28
N ASP A 302 6.01 2.81 -2.18
CA ASP A 302 5.31 2.11 -1.10
C ASP A 302 3.80 1.94 -1.36
N SER A 303 3.24 2.58 -2.39
CA SER A 303 1.80 2.53 -2.68
C SER A 303 1.43 1.48 -3.73
N LEU A 304 2.41 0.89 -4.40
CA LEU A 304 2.22 -0.19 -5.37
C LEU A 304 2.50 -1.54 -4.70
N PHE A 305 1.97 -2.63 -5.27
CA PHE A 305 2.10 -3.98 -4.71
C PHE A 305 3.48 -4.61 -4.88
N LEU A 306 4.56 -3.86 -4.68
CA LEU A 306 5.94 -4.32 -4.86
C LEU A 306 6.56 -4.89 -3.56
N GLY A 307 5.80 -4.89 -2.46
CA GLY A 307 6.26 -5.35 -1.15
C GLY A 307 6.96 -4.28 -0.32
N ASN A 308 6.77 -3.01 -0.69
CA ASN A 308 7.46 -1.88 -0.09
C ASN A 308 6.62 -1.26 1.01
N ASN A 309 7.29 -0.90 2.11
CA ASN A 309 6.72 -0.12 3.20
C ASN A 309 7.89 0.47 3.98
N ASP A 310 8.59 1.42 3.36
CA ASP A 310 9.79 2.06 3.90
C ASP A 310 9.43 3.37 4.64
N LEU A 311 8.26 3.96 4.37
CA LEU A 311 7.71 5.08 5.13
C LEU A 311 7.35 4.65 6.55
N LYS A 312 7.94 5.35 7.54
CA LYS A 312 7.75 5.10 8.98
C LYS A 312 6.47 5.73 9.56
N ILE A 313 5.51 6.10 8.72
CA ILE A 313 4.23 6.68 9.15
C ILE A 313 3.35 5.50 9.56
N ASN A 314 3.43 5.10 10.82
CA ASN A 314 2.62 4.01 11.37
C ASN A 314 1.70 4.57 12.44
N GLU A 315 0.40 4.52 12.19
CA GLU A 315 -0.63 4.67 13.21
C GLU A 315 -0.86 3.30 13.87
N THR A 316 -1.10 3.29 15.17
CA THR A 316 -1.50 2.05 15.88
C THR A 316 -3.01 2.04 15.98
N LEU A 317 -3.65 1.06 15.34
CA LEU A 317 -5.11 0.92 15.29
C LEU A 317 -5.55 -0.39 15.91
N THR A 318 -6.71 -0.37 16.56
CA THR A 318 -7.49 -1.56 16.85
C THR A 318 -8.04 -2.18 15.57
N LEU A 319 -8.52 -3.42 15.66
CA LEU A 319 -9.18 -4.09 14.54
C LEU A 319 -10.39 -3.30 14.00
N ASP A 320 -11.20 -2.72 14.89
CA ASP A 320 -12.41 -2.00 14.50
C ASP A 320 -12.07 -0.66 13.80
N GLU A 321 -11.01 0.03 14.24
CA GLU A 321 -10.50 1.22 13.55
C GLU A 321 -9.89 0.89 12.18
N LEU A 322 -9.15 -0.21 12.08
CA LEU A 322 -8.62 -0.68 10.80
C LEU A 322 -9.76 -1.01 9.82
N LEU A 323 -10.83 -1.64 10.28
CA LEU A 323 -12.00 -1.96 9.45
C LEU A 323 -12.69 -0.71 8.90
N LYS A 324 -12.68 0.42 9.62
CA LYS A 324 -13.22 1.70 9.11
C LYS A 324 -12.48 2.22 7.89
N LEU A 325 -11.21 1.85 7.68
CA LEU A 325 -10.44 2.22 6.50
C LEU A 325 -10.69 1.33 5.29
N MET A 326 -11.33 0.19 5.51
CA MET A 326 -11.46 -0.82 4.48
C MET A 326 -12.61 -0.54 3.51
N PRO A 327 -12.52 -1.03 2.25
CA PRO A 327 -13.49 -0.67 1.22
C PRO A 327 -14.84 -1.39 1.21
N PHE A 328 -15.22 -2.05 2.31
CA PHE A 328 -16.43 -2.89 2.38
C PHE A 328 -17.51 -2.27 3.26
#